data_AF-A0A1W1UBR4-F1
#
_entry.id   AF-A0A1W1UBR4-F1
#
_cell.length_a   1.000
_cell.length_b   1.000
_cell.length_c   1.000
_cell.angle_alpha   90.00
_cell.angle_beta   90.00
_cell.angle_gamma   90.00
#
_symmetry.space_group_name_H-M   'P 1'
#
loop_
_entity.id
_entity.type
_entity.pdbx_description
1 polymer ?
#
loop_
_entity_poly.entity_id
_entity_poly.type
_entity_poly.pdbx_seq_one_letter_code
_entity_poly.pdbx_strand_id
1 'polypeptide(L)'
;MGPRSAEEGQAALLALRRSRGSDVQASLRLFLPLLFALAQRHQLPDPEEAVHLALQDICTFCACWEKSGLPAHVWVAGIARQRFKTLGSSTLTVS
;
A
#
# COMPACT_ATOMS: atom_id res chain seq x y z
N MET A 1 5.41 12.77 -12.62
CA MET A 1 4.87 12.82 -11.24
C MET A 1 5.56 13.99 -10.56
N GLY A 2 4.84 15.10 -10.33
CA GLY A 2 5.44 16.33 -9.82
C GLY A 2 5.76 16.29 -8.32
N PRO A 3 6.57 17.24 -7.80
CA PRO A 3 6.96 17.31 -6.38
C PRO A 3 5.77 17.29 -5.41
N ARG A 4 4.65 17.90 -5.81
CA ARG A 4 3.40 17.95 -5.04
C ARG A 4 2.84 16.56 -4.68
N SER A 5 2.93 15.59 -5.59
CA SER A 5 2.43 14.21 -5.34
C SER A 5 3.31 13.42 -4.36
N ALA A 6 4.61 13.72 -4.32
CA ALA A 6 5.52 13.10 -3.36
C ALA A 6 5.30 13.65 -1.95
N GLU A 7 5.12 14.96 -1.81
CA GLU A 7 4.81 15.62 -0.54
C GLU A 7 3.44 15.20 0.01
N GLU A 8 2.41 15.10 -0.84
CA GLU A 8 1.08 14.60 -0.47
C GLU A 8 1.15 13.16 0.07
N GLY A 9 1.90 12.28 -0.61
CA GLY A 9 2.12 10.91 -0.14
C GLY A 9 2.88 10.86 1.19
N GLN A 10 3.86 11.74 1.39
CA GLN A 10 4.59 11.84 2.65
C GLN A 10 3.68 12.31 3.79
N ALA A 11 2.88 13.35 3.55
CA ALA A 11 1.92 13.87 4.51
C ALA A 11 0.87 12.83 4.91
N ALA A 12 0.40 12.02 3.94
CA ALA A 12 -0.53 10.93 4.18
C ALA A 12 0.03 9.86 5.14
N LEU A 13 1.26 9.39 4.92
CA LEU A 13 1.88 8.40 5.81
C LEU A 13 2.19 8.97 7.20
N LEU A 14 2.56 10.26 7.29
CA LEU A 14 2.74 10.95 8.57
C LEU A 14 1.42 11.07 9.34
N ALA A 15 0.32 11.40 8.67
CA ALA A 15 -1.01 11.46 9.26
C ALA A 15 -1.45 10.10 9.79
N LEU A 16 -1.28 9.04 8.99
CA LEU A 16 -1.59 7.66 9.36
C LEU A 16 -0.83 7.21 10.62
N ARG A 17 0.45 7.57 10.71
CA ARG A 17 1.28 7.27 11.88
C ARG A 17 0.79 8.01 13.12
N ARG A 18 0.49 9.31 13.01
CA ARG A 18 -0.01 10.13 14.12
C ARG A 18 -1.36 9.64 14.64
N SER A 19 -2.24 9.18 13.76
CA SER A 19 -3.53 8.61 14.15
C SER A 19 -3.41 7.17 14.69
N ARG A 20 -2.20 6.58 14.77
CA ARG A 20 -2.00 5.15 15.08
C ARG A 20 -2.88 4.22 14.24
N GLY A 21 -3.14 4.59 12.99
CA GLY A 21 -4.04 3.84 12.12
C GLY A 21 -5.53 3.95 12.45
N SER A 22 -6.03 4.98 13.15
CA SER A 22 -7.47 5.24 13.29
C SER A 22 -8.08 5.99 12.09
N ASP A 23 -7.30 6.86 11.42
CA ASP A 23 -7.73 7.61 10.24
C ASP A 23 -7.10 7.05 8.94
N VAL A 24 -7.32 5.75 8.76
CA VAL A 24 -6.80 4.96 7.62
C VAL A 24 -7.40 5.43 6.30
N GLN A 25 -8.70 5.74 6.32
CA GLN A 25 -9.49 5.98 5.13
C GLN A 25 -9.13 7.30 4.45
N ALA A 26 -8.92 8.38 5.20
CA ALA A 26 -8.53 9.66 4.59
C ALA A 26 -7.08 9.62 4.09
N SER A 27 -6.17 9.03 4.87
CA SER A 27 -4.74 9.00 4.58
C SER A 27 -4.41 8.11 3.37
N LEU A 28 -5.07 6.95 3.24
CA LEU A 28 -4.70 5.98 2.20
C LEU A 28 -5.47 6.11 0.89
N ARG A 29 -6.50 6.97 0.82
CA ARG A 29 -7.22 7.30 -0.43
C ARG A 29 -6.29 7.76 -1.55
N LEU A 30 -5.22 8.48 -1.20
CA LEU A 30 -4.19 8.94 -2.14
C LEU A 30 -3.47 7.77 -2.84
N PHE A 31 -3.37 6.60 -2.20
CA PHE A 31 -2.67 5.45 -2.74
C PHE A 31 -3.60 4.44 -3.43
N LEU A 32 -4.93 4.53 -3.27
CA LEU A 32 -5.88 3.58 -3.86
C LEU A 32 -5.69 3.39 -5.38
N PRO A 33 -5.55 4.44 -6.21
CA PRO A 33 -5.36 4.24 -7.65
C PRO A 33 -4.09 3.44 -7.98
N LEU A 34 -3.00 3.69 -7.24
CA LEU A 34 -1.75 2.94 -7.39
C LEU A 34 -1.93 1.47 -6.97
N LEU A 35 -2.59 1.23 -5.84
CA LEU A 35 -2.80 -0.12 -5.30
C LEU A 35 -3.69 -0.96 -6.23
N PHE A 36 -4.79 -0.39 -6.74
CA PHE A 36 -5.65 -1.08 -7.71
C PHE A 36 -4.93 -1.32 -9.04
N ALA A 37 -4.18 -0.35 -9.56
CA ALA A 37 -3.39 -0.54 -10.77
C ALA A 37 -2.35 -1.66 -10.60
N LEU A 38 -1.73 -1.78 -9.42
CA LEU A 38 -0.82 -2.88 -9.11
C LEU A 38 -1.54 -4.23 -8.98
N ALA A 39 -2.69 -4.29 -8.31
CA ALA A 39 -3.48 -5.51 -8.16
C ALA A 39 -3.95 -6.05 -9.53
N GLN A 40 -4.41 -5.16 -10.42
CA GLN A 40 -4.80 -5.49 -11.80
C GLN A 40 -3.61 -6.05 -12.60
N ARG A 41 -2.43 -5.43 -12.49
CA ARG A 41 -1.21 -5.93 -13.16
C ARG A 41 -0.78 -7.31 -12.65
N HIS A 42 -1.10 -7.63 -11.40
CA HIS A 42 -0.86 -8.94 -10.80
C HIS A 42 -1.97 -9.96 -11.11
N GLN A 43 -3.03 -9.57 -11.83
CA GLN A 43 -4.16 -10.43 -12.20
C GLN A 43 -4.78 -11.15 -11.00
N LEU A 44 -4.88 -10.46 -9.87
CA LEU A 44 -5.46 -11.04 -8.67
C LEU A 44 -6.96 -11.31 -8.87
N PRO A 45 -7.47 -12.47 -8.42
CA PRO A 45 -8.86 -12.86 -8.63
C PRO A 45 -9.83 -11.93 -7.88
N ASP A 46 -9.39 -11.38 -6.74
CA ASP A 46 -10.11 -10.37 -5.97
C ASP A 46 -9.20 -9.16 -5.69
N PRO A 47 -9.21 -8.15 -6.58
CA PRO A 47 -8.40 -6.94 -6.40
C PRO A 47 -8.81 -6.12 -5.17
N GLU A 48 -10.09 -6.14 -4.78
CA GLU A 48 -10.58 -5.34 -3.65
C GLU A 48 -10.06 -5.91 -2.33
N GLU A 49 -10.19 -7.22 -2.13
CA GLU A 49 -9.65 -7.91 -0.96
C GLU A 49 -8.12 -7.80 -0.92
N ALA A 50 -7.45 -7.95 -2.06
CA ALA A 50 -6.01 -7.79 -2.12
C ALA A 50 -5.57 -6.39 -1.68
N VAL A 51 -6.22 -5.34 -2.21
CA VAL A 51 -5.94 -3.95 -1.82
C VAL A 51 -6.25 -3.73 -0.34
N HIS A 52 -7.35 -4.29 0.19
CA HIS A 52 -7.67 -4.23 1.60
C HIS A 52 -6.55 -4.82 2.48
N LEU A 53 -6.06 -6.01 2.16
CA LEU A 53 -4.95 -6.65 2.86
C LEU A 53 -3.65 -5.86 2.76
N ALA A 54 -3.35 -5.29 1.59
CA ALA A 54 -2.17 -4.42 1.43
C ALA A 54 -2.28 -3.15 2.29
N LEU A 55 -3.47 -2.56 2.42
CA LEU A 55 -3.71 -1.41 3.30
C LEU A 55 -3.50 -1.78 4.78
N GLN A 56 -3.93 -2.97 5.20
CA GLN A 56 -3.66 -3.45 6.56
C GLN A 56 -2.16 -3.58 6.84
N ASP A 57 -1.39 -4.14 5.89
CA ASP A 57 0.07 -4.22 6.00
C ASP A 57 0.71 -2.84 6.07
N ILE A 58 0.28 -1.92 5.21
CA ILE A 58 0.76 -0.53 5.20
C ILE A 58 0.54 0.12 6.56
N CYS A 59 -0.66 -0.01 7.15
CA CYS A 59 -0.95 0.48 8.50
C CYS A 59 -0.03 -0.15 9.55
N THR A 60 0.17 -1.46 9.47
CA THR A 60 0.97 -2.23 10.43
C THR A 60 2.44 -1.83 10.40
N PHE A 61 2.99 -1.63 9.20
CA PHE A 61 4.41 -1.34 9.01
C PHE A 61 4.72 0.15 8.83
N CYS A 62 3.72 1.04 8.88
CA CYS A 62 3.90 2.48 8.63
C CYS A 62 4.97 3.12 9.53
N ALA A 63 5.13 2.64 10.76
CA ALA A 63 6.16 3.13 11.68
C ALA A 63 7.60 2.88 11.20
N CYS A 64 7.80 1.91 10.30
CA CYS A 64 9.11 1.55 9.75
C CYS A 64 9.47 2.33 8.48
N TRP A 65 8.53 3.07 7.88
CA TRP A 65 8.74 3.74 6.60
C TRP A 65 9.87 4.79 6.66
N GLU A 66 9.92 5.66 7.67
CA GLU A 66 10.99 6.68 7.78
C GLU A 66 12.39 6.05 7.82
N LYS A 67 12.52 4.90 8.48
CA LYS A 67 13.79 4.15 8.56
C LYS A 67 14.22 3.57 7.22
N SER A 68 13.29 3.38 6.28
CA SER A 68 13.60 2.87 4.94
C SER A 68 14.26 3.91 4.04
N GLY A 69 14.13 5.20 4.33
CA GLY A 69 14.60 6.29 3.46
C GLY A 69 13.92 6.36 2.09
N LEU A 70 12.87 5.56 1.85
CA LEU A 70 12.19 5.49 0.56
C LEU A 70 11.11 6.57 0.44
N PRO A 71 10.85 7.10 -0.78
CA PRO A 71 9.67 7.90 -1.04
C PRO A 71 8.38 7.14 -0.69
N ALA A 72 7.38 7.83 -0.15
CA ALA A 72 6.14 7.23 0.34
C ALA A 72 5.48 6.27 -0.67
N HIS A 73 5.33 6.71 -1.92
CA HIS A 73 4.73 5.91 -2.99
C HIS A 73 5.55 4.64 -3.33
N VAL A 74 6.89 4.71 -3.28
CA VAL A 74 7.77 3.56 -3.52
C VAL A 74 7.63 2.56 -2.39
N TRP A 75 7.63 3.03 -1.15
CA TRP A 75 7.47 2.18 0.02
C TRP A 75 6.10 1.47 0.02
N VAL A 76 5.02 2.22 -0.20
CA VAL A 76 3.64 1.69 -0.34
C VAL A 76 3.56 0.64 -1.45
N ALA A 77 4.09 0.95 -2.64
CA ALA A 77 4.12 0.00 -3.75
C ALA A 77 4.91 -1.27 -3.41
N GLY A 78 6.00 -1.16 -2.64
CA GLY A 78 6.81 -2.28 -2.19
C GLY A 78 6.03 -3.24 -1.28
N ILE A 79 5.37 -2.69 -0.25
CA ILE A 79 4.53 -3.47 0.67
C ILE A 79 3.38 -4.15 -0.09
N ALA A 80 2.65 -3.39 -0.92
CA ALA A 80 1.56 -3.94 -1.72
C ALA A 80 2.02 -5.06 -2.66
N ARG A 81 3.15 -4.86 -3.35
CA ARG A 81 3.73 -5.88 -4.24
C ARG A 81 4.10 -7.16 -3.48
N GLN A 82 4.62 -7.04 -2.26
CA GLN A 82 4.91 -8.21 -1.44
C GLN A 82 3.64 -9.00 -1.11
N ARG A 83 2.58 -8.31 -0.67
CA ARG A 83 1.28 -8.94 -0.41
C ARG A 83 0.69 -9.61 -1.65
N PHE A 84 0.70 -8.91 -2.78
CA PHE A 84 0.13 -9.41 -4.05
C PHE A 84 0.88 -10.62 -4.59
N LYS A 85 2.20 -10.67 -4.43
CA LYS A 85 2.98 -11.87 -4.75
C LYS A 85 2.57 -13.07 -3.89
N THR A 86 2.40 -12.87 -2.59
CA THR A 86 1.96 -13.96 -1.70
C THR A 86 0.59 -14.49 -2.11
N LEU A 87 -0.37 -13.59 -2.40
CA LEU A 87 -1.72 -13.96 -2.82
C LEU A 87 -1.74 -14.68 -4.18
N GLY A 88 -0.98 -14.18 -5.16
CA GLY A 88 -0.87 -14.80 -6.49
C GLY A 88 -0.11 -16.13 -6.49
N SER A 89 0.88 -16.30 -5.60
CA SER A 89 1.56 -17.59 -5.41
C SER A 89 0.67 -18.61 -4.72
N SER A 90 -0.16 -18.19 -3.75
CA SER A 90 -1.12 -19.09 -3.08
C SER A 90 -2.19 -19.65 -4.01
N THR A 91 -2.48 -18.98 -5.13
CA THR A 91 -3.45 -19.46 -6.13
C THR A 91 -2.90 -20.59 -7.01
N LEU A 92 -1.58 -20.80 -7.02
CA LEU A 92 -0.91 -21.83 -7.85
C LEU A 92 -0.68 -23.16 -7.12
N THR A 93 -1.04 -23.26 -5.82
CA THR A 93 -0.79 -24.48 -5.00
C THR A 93 -2.01 -25.40 -4.87
N VAL A 94 -3.08 -25.14 -5.63
CA VAL A 94 -4.22 -26.06 -5.76
C VAL A 94 -4.31 -26.50 -7.21
N SER A 95 -3.56 -27.55 -7.55
CA SER A 95 -3.69 -28.33 -8.79
C SER A 95 -3.32 -29.77 -8.50
#